data_AF-A0A835X738-F1
#
_entry.id   AF-A0A835X738-F1
#
_cell.length_a   1.000
_cell.length_b   1.000
_cell.length_c   1.000
_cell.angle_alpha   90.00
_cell.angle_beta   90.00
_cell.angle_gamma   90.00
#
_symmetry.space_group_name_H-M   'P 1'
#
loop_
_entity.id
_entity.type
_entity.pdbx_description
1 polymer ?
#
loop_
_entity_poly.entity_id
_entity_poly.type
_entity_poly.pdbx_seq_one_letter_code
_entity_poly.pdbx_strand_id
1 'polypeptide(L)' 'MLFSLDKLDAFPIDRWVLRILKKYYAEKFQFDGKSLTEKKYNETHEKIVNHFGPYAGYAQQFLFKMERDLNQKKWL' A
#
# COMPACT_ATOMS: atom_id res chain seq x y z
N MET A 1 -14.45 13.78 -6.96
CA MET A 1 -13.31 14.04 -7.87
C MET A 1 -12.10 13.27 -7.37
N LEU A 2 -11.73 12.17 -8.04
CA LEU A 2 -10.52 11.36 -7.80
C LEU A 2 -9.66 11.26 -9.10
N PHE A 3 -10.01 12.03 -10.14
CA PHE A 3 -9.44 11.92 -11.49
C PHE A 3 -8.73 13.20 -11.97
N SER A 4 -8.49 14.19 -11.10
CA SER A 4 -8.04 15.53 -11.52
C SER A 4 -6.64 15.93 -11.06
N LEU A 5 -5.91 15.04 -10.40
CA LEU A 5 -4.52 15.27 -10.05
C LEU A 5 -3.74 14.07 -10.54
N ASP A 6 -2.86 14.30 -11.50
CA ASP A 6 -1.86 13.40 -12.07
C ASP A 6 -0.83 12.91 -11.01
N LYS A 7 -1.28 12.69 -9.77
CA LYS A 7 -0.50 12.10 -8.68
C LYS A 7 -0.54 10.58 -8.83
N LEU A 8 -0.01 10.10 -9.95
CA LEU A 8 0.22 8.68 -10.19
C LEU A 8 1.19 8.07 -9.15
N ASP A 9 1.98 8.94 -8.49
CA ASP A 9 2.91 8.63 -7.40
C ASP A 9 2.27 8.51 -6.01
N ALA A 10 1.00 8.88 -5.83
CA ALA A 10 0.38 8.83 -4.50
C ALA A 10 -0.02 7.39 -4.14
N PHE A 11 0.81 6.69 -3.37
CA PHE A 11 0.51 5.38 -2.78
C PHE A 11 0.06 5.49 -1.31
N PRO A 12 -1.23 5.70 -1.01
CA PRO A 12 -1.68 5.78 0.38
C PRO A 12 -1.46 4.43 1.09
N ILE A 13 -0.65 4.44 2.16
CA ILE A 13 -0.46 3.26 3.02
C ILE A 13 -1.54 3.29 4.10
N ASP A 14 -2.75 2.89 3.73
CA ASP A 14 -3.85 2.73 4.68
C ASP A 14 -3.76 1.36 5.40
N ARG A 15 -4.66 1.13 6.36
CA ARG A 15 -4.61 -0.09 7.19
C ARG A 15 -4.75 -1.38 6.36
N TRP A 16 -5.45 -1.35 5.22
CA TRP A 16 -5.59 -2.53 4.35
C TRP A 16 -4.34 -2.81 3.54
N VAL A 17 -3.82 -1.79 2.86
CA VAL A 17 -2.55 -1.90 2.14
C VAL A 17 -1.43 -2.34 3.07
N LEU A 18 -1.37 -1.82 4.30
CA LEU A 18 -0.39 -2.25 5.30
C LEU A 18 -0.54 -3.73 5.69
N ARG A 19 -1.77 -4.27 5.76
CA ARG A 19 -2.00 -5.71 5.97
C ARG A 19 -1.55 -6.53 4.78
N ILE A 20 -1.85 -6.09 3.56
CA ILE A 20 -1.44 -6.77 2.33
C ILE A 20 0.09 -6.77 2.21
N LEU A 21 0.75 -5.64 2.45
CA LEU A 21 2.20 -5.53 2.42
C LEU A 21 2.85 -6.38 3.51
N LYS A 22 2.29 -6.44 4.72
CA LYS A 22 2.75 -7.38 5.76
C LYS A 22 2.55 -8.85 5.38
N LYS A 23 1.53 -9.17 4.58
CA LYS A 23 1.20 -10.55 4.21
C LYS A 23 2.04 -11.06 3.03
N TYR A 24 2.21 -10.23 2.01
CA TYR A 24 2.87 -10.62 0.75
C TYR A 24 4.28 -10.04 0.58
N TYR A 25 4.60 -8.98 1.31
CA TYR A 25 5.84 -8.22 1.15
C TYR A 25 6.61 -8.04 2.46
N ALA A 26 6.35 -8.86 3.50
CA ALA A 26 7.08 -8.77 4.77
C ALA A 26 8.60 -8.92 4.61
N GLU A 27 9.05 -9.71 3.64
CA GLU A 27 10.48 -9.89 3.35
C GLU A 27 11.10 -8.66 2.67
N LYS A 28 10.31 -7.88 1.92
CA LYS A 28 10.77 -6.66 1.22
C LYS A 28 10.63 -5.40 2.07
N PHE A 29 9.59 -5.34 2.90
CA PHE A 29 9.27 -4.19 3.74
C PHE A 29 9.15 -4.64 5.19
N GLN A 30 10.15 -4.32 6.00
CA GLN A 30 10.12 -4.60 7.44
C GLN A 30 9.25 -3.56 8.15
N PHE A 31 8.01 -3.94 8.46
CA PHE A 31 7.11 -3.13 9.27
C PHE A 31 7.28 -3.49 10.75
N ASP A 32 8.32 -2.96 11.38
CA ASP A 32 8.50 -3.07 12.83
C ASP A 32 7.28 -2.46 13.54
N GLY A 33 6.51 -3.30 14.24
CA GLY A 33 5.22 -2.94 14.86
C GLY A 33 5.28 -1.91 16.00
N LYS A 34 6.42 -1.24 16.20
CA LYS A 34 6.59 -0.17 17.18
C LYS A 34 6.37 1.16 16.48
N SER A 35 5.24 1.80 16.79
CA SER A 35 4.87 3.18 16.47
C SER A 35 5.59 3.77 15.25
N LEU A 36 4.91 3.77 14.11
CA LEU A 36 5.45 4.27 12.86
C LEU A 36 5.64 5.80 13.00
N THR A 37 6.81 6.21 13.49
CA THR A 37 7.18 7.63 13.52
C THR A 37 7.02 8.18 12.12
N GLU A 38 6.55 9.42 11.99
CA GLU A 38 6.29 10.06 10.69
C GLU A 38 7.46 9.93 9.71
N LYS A 39 8.69 10.01 10.22
CA LYS A 39 9.92 9.76 9.46
C LYS A 39 10.02 8.35 8.88
N LYS A 40 9.71 7.32 9.68
CA LYS A 40 9.77 5.91 9.27
C LYS A 40 8.62 5.56 8.33
N TYR A 41 7.47 6.23 8.48
CA TYR A 41 6.37 6.16 7.50
C TYR A 41 6.84 6.68 6.14
N ASN A 42 7.44 7.87 6.09
CA ASN A 42 7.92 8.47 4.84
C ASN A 42 9.01 7.62 4.17
N GLU A 43 9.99 7.14 4.93
CA GLU A 43 11.04 6.24 4.40
C GLU A 43 10.46 4.94 3.83
N THR A 44 9.44 4.37 4.48
CA THR A 44 8.77 3.16 4.01
C THR A 44 7.92 3.45 2.78
N HIS A 45 7.24 4.58 2.77
CA HIS A 45 6.45 5.05 1.63
C HIS A 45 7.32 5.27 0.40
N GLU A 46 8.46 5.95 0.53
CA GLU A 46 9.41 6.11 -0.57
C GLU A 46 9.92 4.76 -1.08
N LYS A 47 10.23 3.80 -0.21
CA LYS A 47 10.62 2.45 -0.64
C LYS A 47 9.52 1.74 -1.41
N ILE A 48 8.27 1.89 -1.00
CA ILE A 48 7.11 1.29 -1.65
C ILE A 48 6.87 1.95 -3.01
N VAL A 49 6.86 3.27 -3.08
CA VAL A 49 6.70 4.02 -4.33
C VAL A 49 7.85 3.72 -5.28
N ASN A 50 9.09 3.67 -4.82
CA ASN A 50 10.23 3.26 -5.63
C ASN A 50 10.13 1.81 -6.13
N HIS A 51 9.49 0.92 -5.36
CA HIS A 51 9.30 -0.48 -5.77
C HIS A 51 8.21 -0.64 -6.84
N PHE A 52 7.07 0.04 -6.66
CA PHE A 52 5.95 -0.02 -7.61
C PHE A 52 6.09 0.98 -8.77
N GLY A 53 7.01 1.93 -8.64
CA GLY A 53 7.32 2.96 -9.61
C GLY A 53 6.22 4.03 -9.73
N PRO A 54 6.21 4.79 -10.84
CA PRO A 54 5.29 5.91 -11.06
C PRO A 54 3.81 5.49 -11.17
N TYR A 55 3.53 4.18 -11.20
CA TYR A 55 2.18 3.62 -11.25
C TYR A 55 1.78 2.96 -9.93
N ALA A 56 2.41 3.35 -8.82
CA ALA A 56 2.11 2.81 -7.51
C ALA A 56 0.61 2.88 -7.18
N GLY A 57 -0.07 3.97 -7.54
CA GLY A 57 -1.52 4.09 -7.37
C GLY A 57 -2.33 2.96 -8.03
N TYR A 58 -1.91 2.49 -9.21
CA TYR A 58 -2.54 1.33 -9.86
C TYR A 58 -2.25 0.03 -9.12
N ALA A 59 -1.01 -0.18 -8.69
CA ALA A 59 -0.64 -1.35 -7.91
C ALA A 59 -1.50 -1.46 -6.63
N GLN A 60 -1.76 -0.33 -5.97
CA GLN A 60 -2.64 -0.26 -4.80
C GLN A 60 -4.06 -0.76 -5.10
N GLN A 61 -4.66 -0.33 -6.22
CA GLN A 61 -6.00 -0.78 -6.65
C GLN A 61 -6.04 -2.29 -6.94
N PHE A 62 -5.02 -2.82 -7.61
CA PHE A 62 -4.93 -4.26 -7.90
C PHE A 62 -4.76 -5.09 -6.63
N LEU A 63 -3.89 -4.66 -5.71
CA LEU A 63 -3.70 -5.32 -4.42
C LEU A 63 -5.01 -5.35 -3.61
N PHE A 64 -5.76 -4.24 -3.60
CA PHE A 64 -7.05 -4.16 -2.92
C PHE A 64 -8.10 -5.09 -3.57
N LYS A 65 -8.18 -5.09 -4.91
CA LYS A 65 -9.08 -5.99 -5.65
C LYS A 65 -8.76 -7.46 -5.38
N MET A 66 -7.47 -7.82 -5.41
CA MET A 66 -7.00 -9.17 -5.14
C MET A 66 -7.37 -9.62 -3.72
N GLU A 67 -7.04 -8.82 -2.70
CA GLU A 67 -7.36 -9.17 -1.30
C GLU A 67 -8.88 -9.27 -1.08
N ARG A 68 -9.68 -8.46 -1.79
CA ARG A 68 -11.15 -8.52 -1.76
C ARG A 68 -11.70 -9.82 -2.38
N ASP A 69 -11.17 -10.22 -3.52
CA ASP A 69 -11.59 -11.46 -4.20
C ASP A 69 -11.16 -12.70 -3.39
N LEU A 70 -9.97 -12.67 -2.78
CA LEU A 70 -9.49 -13.73 -1.88
C LEU A 70 -10.36 -13.89 -0.62
N ASN A 71 -10.89 -12.79 -0.09
CA ASN A 71 -11.84 -12.83 1.03
C ASN A 71 -13.28 -13.18 0.61
N GLN A 72 -13.51 -13.61 -0.64
CA GLN A 72 -14.82 -14.01 -1.17
C GLN A 72 -15.97 -13.04 -0.83
N LYS A 73 -15.71 -11.74 -0.86
CA LYS A 73 -16.72 -10.70 -0.52
C LYS A 73 -17.37 -10.87 0.88
N LYS A 74 -16.77 -11.63 1.81
CA LYS A 74 -17.22 -11.69 3.22
C LYS A 74 -16.77 -10.45 3.98
N TRP A 75 -17.36 -9.31 3.65
CA TRP A 75 -17.36 -8.10 4.48
C TRP A 75 -18.76 -7.51 4.45
N LEU A 76 -19.65 -8.17 5.19
CA LEU A 76 -20.91 -7.71 5.77
C LEU A 76 -21.35 -8.75 6.80
#